data_AF-A0A382M770-F1
#
_entry.id   AF-A0A382M770-F1
#
_cell.length_a   1.000
_cell.length_b   1.000
_cell.length_c   1.000
_cell.angle_alpha   90.00
_cell.angle_beta   90.00
_cell.angle_gamma   90.00
#
_symmetry.space_group_name_H-M   'P 1'
#
loop_
_entity.id
_entity.type
_entity.pdbx_description
1 polymer ?
#
loop_
_entity_poly.entity_id
_entity_poly.type
_entity_poly.pdbx_seq_one_letter_code
_entity_poly.pdbx_strand_id
1 'polypeptide(L)' 'VEITAEFTIEPFADGAPGPHVRAAIEVAEAAGLAVDVGPFGTSVSGSADEVLKAVSDLTRAAVDHGATRVSLQLTVG' A
#
# COMPACT_ATOMS: atom_id res chain seq x y z
N VAL A 1 0.49 -18.74 5.50
CA VAL A 1 -0.62 -17.93 6.06
C VAL A 1 -0.85 -16.82 5.07
N GLU A 2 -2.06 -16.72 4.56
CA GLU A 2 -2.43 -15.62 3.67
C GLU A 2 -2.77 -14.40 4.51
N ILE A 3 -2.28 -13.24 4.10
CA ILE A 3 -2.56 -11.95 4.73
C ILE A 3 -2.99 -10.98 3.64
N THR A 4 -3.98 -10.16 3.97
CA THR A 4 -4.34 -9.00 3.16
C THR A 4 -4.01 -7.73 3.94
N ALA A 5 -3.31 -6.80 3.29
CA ALA A 5 -3.08 -5.46 3.80
C ALA A 5 -3.93 -4.46 3.03
N GLU A 6 -4.70 -3.65 3.74
CA GLU A 6 -5.48 -2.55 3.17
C GLU A 6 -4.93 -1.23 3.72
N PHE A 7 -4.69 -0.25 2.84
CA PHE A 7 -4.10 1.02 3.26
C PHE A 7 -4.61 2.24 2.50
N THR A 8 -4.55 3.38 3.17
CA THR A 8 -4.76 4.71 2.59
C THR A 8 -3.56 5.60 2.90
N ILE A 9 -3.24 6.51 1.97
CA ILE A 9 -2.11 7.42 2.09
C ILE A 9 -2.59 8.82 1.75
N GLU A 10 -2.32 9.76 2.66
CA GLU A 10 -2.69 11.16 2.54
C GLU A 10 -1.49 12.08 2.30
N PRO A 11 -1.69 13.24 1.65
CA PRO A 11 -2.98 13.78 1.20
C PRO A 11 -3.54 13.05 -0.03
N PHE A 12 -4.83 12.72 -0.02
CA PHE A 12 -5.48 12.09 -1.18
C PHE A 12 -6.12 13.14 -2.10
N ALA A 13 -6.04 12.90 -3.41
CA ALA A 13 -6.72 13.67 -4.43
C ALA A 13 -7.46 12.71 -5.36
N ASP A 14 -8.77 12.91 -5.49
CA ASP A 14 -9.63 12.05 -6.30
C ASP A 14 -9.22 12.09 -7.78
N GLY A 15 -9.17 10.91 -8.41
CA GLY A 15 -8.73 10.71 -9.79
C GLY A 15 -7.27 11.04 -10.11
N ALA A 16 -6.48 11.54 -9.15
CA ALA A 16 -5.11 11.98 -9.37
C ALA A 16 -4.22 11.62 -8.17
N PRO A 17 -3.86 10.33 -7.98
CA PRO A 17 -3.01 9.91 -6.87
C PRO A 17 -1.71 10.72 -6.84
N GLY A 18 -1.31 11.20 -5.66
CA GLY A 18 -0.07 11.95 -5.49
C GLY A 18 1.18 11.06 -5.64
N PRO A 19 2.40 11.67 -5.67
CA PRO A 19 3.66 10.92 -5.72
C PRO A 19 3.79 9.87 -4.62
N HIS A 20 3.35 10.19 -3.39
CA HIS A 20 3.33 9.28 -2.24
C HIS A 20 2.43 8.06 -2.43
N VAL A 21 1.26 8.22 -3.06
CA VAL A 21 0.37 7.10 -3.36
C VAL A 21 0.96 6.22 -4.46
N ARG A 22 1.44 6.84 -5.55
CA ARG A 22 2.05 6.12 -6.67
C ARG A 22 3.28 5.33 -6.25
N ALA A 23 4.19 5.93 -5.48
CA ALA A 23 5.40 5.26 -5.01
C ALA A 23 5.10 4.01 -4.17
N ALA A 24 4.07 4.05 -3.33
CA ALA A 24 3.63 2.90 -2.56
C ALA A 24 3.03 1.78 -3.44
N ILE A 25 2.21 2.15 -4.44
CA ILE A 25 1.64 1.20 -5.41
C ILE A 25 2.76 0.54 -6.24
N GLU A 26 3.71 1.32 -6.75
CA GLU A 26 4.85 0.82 -7.53
C GLU A 26 5.68 -0.20 -6.75
N VAL A 27 5.88 0.01 -5.44
CA VAL A 27 6.56 -0.96 -4.57
C VAL A 27 5.79 -2.28 -4.50
N ALA A 28 4.47 -2.22 -4.33
CA ALA A 28 3.64 -3.42 -4.27
C ALA A 28 3.60 -4.18 -5.60
N GLU A 29 3.49 -3.45 -6.72
CA GLU A 29 3.54 -4.03 -8.06
C GLU A 29 4.92 -4.67 -8.35
N ALA A 30 6.01 -4.01 -7.98
CA ALA A 30 7.37 -4.53 -8.14
C ALA A 30 7.64 -5.77 -7.26
N ALA A 31 6.91 -5.94 -6.17
CA ALA A 31 6.93 -7.14 -5.34
C ALA A 31 6.15 -8.32 -5.96
N GLY A 32 5.46 -8.12 -7.09
CA GLY A 32 4.66 -9.14 -7.75
C GLY A 32 3.38 -9.50 -7.01
N LEU A 33 2.95 -8.65 -6.05
CA LEU A 33 1.73 -8.86 -5.28
C LEU A 33 0.49 -8.51 -6.09
N ALA A 34 -0.63 -9.14 -5.75
CA ALA A 34 -1.93 -8.74 -6.27
C ALA A 34 -2.33 -7.40 -5.64
N VAL A 35 -2.31 -6.32 -6.43
CA VAL A 35 -2.68 -4.97 -6.02
C VAL A 35 -4.08 -4.64 -6.53
N ASP A 36 -4.97 -4.21 -5.64
CA ASP A 36 -6.28 -3.66 -6.00
C ASP A 36 -6.41 -2.23 -5.50
N VAL A 37 -6.57 -1.28 -6.42
CA VAL A 37 -6.69 0.14 -6.14
C VAL A 37 -8.17 0.54 -6.21
N GLY A 38 -8.77 0.71 -5.05
CA GLY A 38 -10.17 1.10 -4.90
C GLY A 38 -10.37 2.57 -4.51
N PRO A 39 -11.62 3.05 -4.53
CA PRO A 39 -11.97 4.43 -4.14
C PRO A 39 -11.73 4.73 -2.66
N PHE A 40 -11.56 3.70 -1.82
CA PHE A 40 -11.38 3.83 -0.36
C PHE A 40 -9.99 3.41 0.13
N GLY A 41 -9.06 3.11 -0.78
CA GLY A 41 -7.72 2.65 -0.45
C GLY A 41 -7.17 1.65 -1.44
N THR A 42 -5.97 1.15 -1.15
CA THR A 42 -5.31 0.10 -1.91
C THR A 42 -5.21 -1.14 -1.05
N SER A 43 -5.43 -2.31 -1.64
CA SER A 43 -5.20 -3.59 -0.97
C SER A 43 -4.13 -4.40 -1.67
N VAL A 44 -3.36 -5.15 -0.88
CA VAL A 44 -2.36 -6.12 -1.36
C VAL A 44 -2.55 -7.44 -0.61
N SER A 45 -2.45 -8.56 -1.32
CA SER A 45 -2.63 -9.90 -0.71
C SER A 45 -1.57 -10.88 -1.17
N GLY A 46 -1.23 -11.83 -0.30
CA GLY A 46 -0.27 -12.89 -0.57
C GLY A 46 0.20 -13.58 0.72
N SER A 47 1.36 -14.23 0.66
CA SER A 47 1.92 -14.85 1.86
C SER A 47 2.31 -13.81 2.90
N ALA A 48 2.25 -14.19 4.17
CA ALA A 48 2.60 -13.30 5.29
C ALA A 48 3.98 -12.62 5.12
N ASP A 49 5.00 -13.36 4.70
CA ASP A 49 6.35 -12.82 4.55
C ASP A 49 6.43 -11.78 3.42
N GLU A 50 5.76 -12.04 2.29
CA GLU A 50 5.74 -11.12 1.15
C GLU A 50 4.97 -9.83 1.50
N VAL A 51 3.79 -9.97 2.11
CA VAL A 51 2.92 -8.83 2.45
C VAL A 51 3.55 -7.97 3.54
N LEU A 52 4.09 -8.56 4.60
CA LEU A 52 4.72 -7.78 5.69
C LEU A 52 5.98 -7.04 5.21
N LYS A 53 6.76 -7.65 4.30
CA LYS A 53 7.86 -6.96 3.64
C LYS A 53 7.36 -5.78 2.79
N ALA A 54 6.35 -6.01 1.95
CA ALA A 54 5.78 -4.97 1.10
C ALA A 54 5.21 -3.81 1.91
N VAL A 55 4.51 -4.09 3.02
CA VAL A 55 4.00 -3.07 3.95
C VAL A 55 5.12 -2.17 4.49
N SER A 56 6.27 -2.75 4.86
CA SER A 56 7.41 -1.95 5.32
C SER A 56 7.95 -1.04 4.22
N ASP A 57 8.17 -1.60 3.02
CA ASP A 57 8.75 -0.89 1.89
C ASP A 57 7.81 0.21 1.37
N LEU A 58 6.51 -0.07 1.22
CA LEU A 58 5.51 0.90 0.74
C LEU A 58 5.27 2.03 1.73
N THR A 59 5.29 1.74 3.04
CA THR A 59 5.11 2.77 4.08
C THR A 59 6.28 3.75 4.05
N ARG A 60 7.50 3.23 3.87
CA ARG A 60 8.69 4.07 3.70
C ARG A 60 8.60 4.90 2.43
N ALA A 61 8.29 4.27 1.28
CA ALA A 61 8.17 4.97 0.01
C ALA A 61 7.13 6.08 0.05
N ALA A 62 5.98 5.84 0.69
CA ALA A 62 4.94 6.84 0.90
C ALA A 62 5.46 8.06 1.68
N VAL A 63 6.12 7.84 2.82
CA VAL A 63 6.67 8.90 3.67
C VAL A 63 7.75 9.70 2.93
N ASP A 64 8.67 9.03 2.25
CA ASP A 64 9.77 9.66 1.51
C ASP A 64 9.26 10.56 0.36
N HIS A 65 8.05 10.27 -0.15
CA HIS A 65 7.41 11.02 -1.25
C HIS A 65 6.32 11.98 -0.77
N GLY A 66 6.29 12.30 0.52
CA GLY A 66 5.46 13.38 1.06
C GLY A 66 4.13 12.95 1.66
N ALA A 67 3.96 11.66 1.98
CA ALA A 67 2.81 11.24 2.78
C ALA A 67 2.81 11.95 4.14
N THR A 68 1.66 12.52 4.51
CA THR A 68 1.43 13.11 5.84
C THR A 68 0.72 12.15 6.79
N ARG A 69 0.04 11.12 6.26
CA ARG A 69 -0.58 10.04 7.02
C ARG A 69 -0.65 8.75 6.19
N VAL A 70 -0.37 7.63 6.83
CA VAL A 70 -0.61 6.27 6.31
C VAL A 70 -1.53 5.57 7.31
N SER A 71 -2.66 5.03 6.85
CA SER A 71 -3.52 4.14 7.64
C SER A 71 -3.42 2.74 7.07
N LEU A 72 -3.33 1.72 7.93
CA LEU A 72 -3.10 0.34 7.54
C LEU A 72 -3.98 -0.60 8.37
N GLN A 73 -4.58 -1.59 7.71
CA GLN A 73 -5.25 -2.73 8.30
C GLN A 73 -4.62 -4.02 7.76
N LEU A 74 -4.41 -5.01 8.63
CA LEU A 74 -4.00 -6.35 8.25
C LEU A 74 -5.09 -7.34 8.64
N THR A 75 -5.50 -8.17 7.68
CA THR A 75 -6.43 -9.29 7.88
C THR A 75 -5.66 -10.60 7.71
N VAL A 76 -5.66 -11.44 8.74
CA VAL A 76 -4.94 -12.72 8.76
C VAL A 76 -5.95 -13.86 8.56
N GLY A 77 -5.71 -14.69 7.55
CA GLY A 77 -6.52 -15.88 7.24
C GLY A 77 -6.02 -17.17 7.88
#